data_AF-A0AAW0AD52-F1
#
_entry.id   AF-A0AAW0AD52-F1
#
_cell.length_a   1.000
_cell.length_b   1.000
_cell.length_c   1.000
_cell.angle_alpha   90.00
_cell.angle_beta   90.00
_cell.angle_gamma   90.00
#
_symmetry.space_group_name_H-M   'P 1'
#
loop_
_entity.id
_entity.type
_entity.pdbx_description
1 polymer ?
#
loop_
_entity_poly.entity_id
_entity_poly.type
_entity_poly.pdbx_seq_one_letter_code
_entity_poly.pdbx_strand_id
1 'polypeptide(L)'
;LLTRHLFRWLWSKIVQISLDEFVDYFNNKKTRRQRARILPSGVAPNILFDMPQDYGLENLAISVPQAAIDQLRDLIDTPRSEALRWVPDVFDAVARE
;
A
#
# COMPACT_ATOMS: atom_id res chain seq x y z
N LEU A 1 26.35 -15.97 3.83
CA LEU A 1 25.08 -15.94 4.60
C LEU A 1 24.76 -14.53 5.11
N LEU A 2 25.69 -13.85 5.79
CA LEU A 2 25.54 -12.44 6.23
C LEU A 2 25.16 -11.48 5.10
N THR A 3 25.81 -11.57 3.94
CA THR A 3 25.52 -10.72 2.77
C THR A 3 24.08 -10.86 2.25
N ARG A 4 23.50 -12.07 2.32
CA ARG A 4 22.11 -12.31 1.88
C ARG A 4 21.08 -11.76 2.87
N HIS A 5 21.33 -11.89 4.17
CA HIS A 5 20.46 -11.32 5.20
C HIS A 5 20.54 -9.79 5.17
N LEU A 6 21.74 -9.22 5.07
CA LEU A 6 21.91 -7.78 4.94
C LEU A 6 21.19 -7.23 3.70
N PHE A 7 21.35 -7.86 2.54
CA PHE A 7 20.65 -7.46 1.32
C PHE A 7 19.13 -7.50 1.51
N ARG A 8 18.56 -8.59 2.05
CA ARG A 8 17.11 -8.73 2.26
C ARG A 8 16.57 -7.70 3.25
N TRP A 9 17.31 -7.45 4.33
CA TRP A 9 16.95 -6.48 5.34
C TRP A 9 16.94 -5.06 4.78
N LEU A 10 17.99 -4.68 4.06
CA LEU A 10 18.11 -3.35 3.46
C LEU A 10 17.09 -3.14 2.34
N TRP A 11 17.01 -4.10 1.41
CA TRP A 11 16.13 -4.01 0.25
C TRP A 11 14.66 -3.89 0.64
N SER A 12 14.17 -4.75 1.55
CA SER A 12 12.76 -4.71 1.96
C SER A 12 12.36 -3.38 2.59
N LYS A 13 13.24 -2.77 3.40
CA LYS A 13 13.00 -1.45 3.99
C LYS A 13 13.02 -0.34 2.95
N ILE A 14 14.00 -0.33 2.04
CA ILE A 14 14.08 0.67 0.97
C ILE A 14 12.82 0.60 0.10
N VAL A 15 12.42 -0.61 -0.32
CA VAL A 15 11.21 -0.81 -1.12
C VAL A 15 9.98 -0.32 -0.38
N GLN A 16 9.82 -0.64 0.91
CA GLN A 16 8.67 -0.17 1.68
C GLN A 16 8.63 1.35 1.76
N ILE A 17 9.75 2.01 2.05
CA ILE A 17 9.85 3.48 2.08
C ILE A 17 9.45 4.07 0.72
N SER A 18 10.02 3.57 -0.37
CA SER A 18 9.71 4.08 -1.72
C SER A 18 8.25 3.84 -2.12
N LEU A 19 7.66 2.72 -1.69
CA LEU A 19 6.23 2.44 -1.92
C LEU A 19 5.34 3.38 -1.11
N ASP A 20 5.67 3.62 0.16
CA ASP A 20 4.93 4.54 1.03
C ASP A 20 4.99 5.98 0.48
N GLU A 21 6.17 6.43 0.09
CA GLU A 21 6.38 7.73 -0.59
C GLU A 21 5.58 7.81 -1.90
N PHE A 22 5.60 6.74 -2.70
CA PHE A 22 4.85 6.71 -3.96
C PHE A 22 3.34 6.76 -3.71
N VAL A 23 2.82 6.00 -2.75
CA VAL A 23 1.40 5.99 -2.41
C VAL A 23 0.96 7.37 -1.93
N ASP A 24 1.73 7.99 -1.04
CA ASP A 24 1.45 9.34 -0.56
C ASP A 24 1.47 10.36 -1.71
N TYR A 25 2.54 10.38 -2.50
CA TYR A 25 2.67 11.24 -3.66
C TYR A 25 1.53 11.05 -4.65
N PHE A 26 1.28 9.81 -5.07
CA PHE A 26 0.34 9.52 -6.15
C PHE A 26 -1.09 9.83 -5.75
N ASN A 27 -1.49 9.46 -4.53
CA ASN A 27 -2.86 9.66 -4.07
C ASN A 27 -3.17 11.12 -3.72
N ASN A 28 -2.18 11.89 -3.26
CA ASN A 28 -2.36 13.31 -2.90
C ASN A 28 -2.02 14.28 -4.04
N LYS A 29 -1.33 13.84 -5.10
CA LYS A 29 -0.95 14.71 -6.20
C LYS A 29 -2.16 15.13 -7.02
N LYS A 30 -2.34 16.46 -7.12
CA LYS A 30 -3.27 17.06 -8.08
C LYS A 30 -2.89 16.68 -9.51
N THR A 31 -3.79 15.99 -10.19
CA THR A 31 -3.62 15.62 -11.60
C THR A 31 -3.64 16.85 -12.51
N ARG A 32 -3.01 16.78 -13.68
CA ARG A 32 -3.14 17.85 -14.69
C ARG A 32 -4.59 17.92 -15.18
N ARG A 33 -5.16 19.13 -15.25
CA ARG A 33 -6.48 19.34 -15.85
C ARG A 33 -6.46 19.01 -17.34
N GLN A 34 -7.43 18.22 -17.81
CA GLN A 34 -7.58 17.78 -19.20
C GLN A 34 -9.01 18.05 -19.65
N ARG A 35 -9.21 19.05 -20.53
CA ARG A 35 -10.54 19.53 -20.94
C ARG A 35 -11.34 18.53 -21.77
N ALA A 36 -10.66 17.68 -22.55
CA ALA A 36 -11.30 16.71 -23.44
C ALA A 36 -11.67 15.39 -22.76
N ARG A 37 -11.36 15.22 -21.46
CA ARG A 37 -11.59 13.97 -20.74
C ARG A 37 -12.96 13.98 -20.08
N ILE A 38 -13.69 12.87 -20.21
CA ILE A 38 -15.00 12.66 -19.56
C ILE A 38 -14.83 12.56 -18.04
N LEU A 39 -13.77 11.89 -17.58
CA LEU A 39 -13.49 11.75 -16.15
C LEU A 39 -12.89 13.03 -15.55
N PRO A 40 -13.17 13.30 -14.25
CA PRO A 40 -12.57 14.40 -13.52
C PRO A 40 -11.05 14.42 -13.65
N SER A 41 -10.50 15.63 -13.80
CA SER A 41 -9.07 15.89 -13.87
C SER A 41 -8.78 17.26 -13.26
N GLY A 42 -7.55 17.50 -12.81
CA GLY A 42 -7.27 18.71 -12.03
C GLY A 42 -7.55 18.56 -10.54
N VAL A 43 -7.70 17.34 -10.05
CA VAL A 43 -7.99 16.99 -8.65
C VAL A 43 -7.10 15.81 -8.24
N ALA A 44 -6.81 15.68 -6.95
CA ALA A 44 -6.05 14.55 -6.40
C ALA A 44 -6.93 13.28 -6.34
N PRO A 45 -6.37 12.08 -6.60
CA PRO A 45 -7.14 10.84 -6.58
C PRO A 45 -7.89 10.58 -5.27
N ASN A 46 -7.28 10.81 -4.11
CA ASN A 46 -7.93 10.59 -2.81
C ASN A 46 -9.25 11.36 -2.66
N ILE A 47 -9.28 12.63 -3.08
CA ILE A 47 -10.50 13.46 -3.04
C ILE A 47 -11.62 12.84 -3.89
N LEU A 48 -11.30 12.23 -5.04
CA LEU A 48 -12.30 11.56 -5.87
C LEU A 48 -12.83 10.28 -5.24
N PHE A 49 -11.99 9.53 -4.53
CA PHE A 49 -12.40 8.32 -3.83
C PHE A 49 -13.24 8.64 -2.59
N ASP A 50 -12.90 9.69 -1.86
CA ASP A 50 -13.59 10.09 -0.63
C ASP A 50 -14.91 10.82 -0.92
N MET A 51 -14.95 11.65 -1.97
CA MET A 51 -16.09 12.53 -2.30
C MET A 51 -16.49 12.42 -3.78
N PRO A 52 -16.81 11.22 -4.31
CA PRO A 52 -17.11 11.04 -5.73
C PRO A 52 -18.31 11.89 -6.20
N GLN A 53 -19.31 12.06 -5.33
CA GLN A 53 -20.57 12.78 -5.60
C GLN A 53 -20.31 14.25 -5.99
N ASP A 54 -19.34 14.91 -5.36
CA ASP A 54 -18.98 16.30 -5.62
C ASP A 54 -18.38 16.53 -7.02
N TYR A 55 -18.02 15.43 -7.69
CA TYR A 55 -17.47 15.41 -9.05
C TYR A 55 -18.39 14.71 -10.05
N GLY A 56 -19.67 14.50 -9.70
CA GLY A 56 -20.65 13.82 -10.56
C GLY A 56 -20.35 12.33 -10.76
N LEU A 57 -19.64 11.71 -9.82
CA LEU A 57 -19.37 10.28 -9.78
C LEU A 57 -20.17 9.61 -8.67
N GLU A 58 -20.29 8.29 -8.73
CA GLU A 58 -20.97 7.49 -7.72
C GLU A 58 -19.96 6.64 -6.94
N ASN A 59 -20.24 6.42 -5.65
CA ASN A 59 -19.45 5.48 -4.85
C ASN A 59 -19.91 4.05 -5.14
N LEU A 60 -19.12 3.34 -5.94
CA LEU A 60 -19.34 1.93 -6.28
C LEU A 60 -18.40 0.97 -5.52
N ALA A 61 -17.83 1.42 -4.39
CA ALA A 61 -16.98 0.57 -3.56
C ALA A 61 -17.79 -0.59 -2.95
N ILE A 62 -17.26 -1.80 -3.06
CA ILE A 62 -17.85 -2.98 -2.41
C ILE A 62 -17.23 -3.09 -1.03
N SER A 63 -18.05 -2.90 0.00
CA SER A 63 -17.63 -3.13 1.39
C SER A 63 -17.41 -4.62 1.60
N VAL A 64 -16.18 -5.00 1.98
CA VAL A 64 -15.84 -6.37 2.31
C VAL A 64 -15.93 -6.52 3.83
N PRO A 65 -16.80 -7.41 4.37
CA PRO A 65 -16.89 -7.62 5.80
C PRO A 65 -15.56 -8.13 6.37
N GLN A 66 -15.14 -7.58 7.51
CA GLN A 66 -13.89 -7.98 8.16
C GLN A 66 -13.86 -9.49 8.45
N ALA A 67 -14.99 -10.06 8.89
CA ALA A 67 -15.11 -11.50 9.13
C ALA A 67 -14.81 -12.36 7.89
N ALA A 68 -15.13 -11.89 6.68
CA ALA A 68 -14.79 -12.61 5.45
C ALA A 68 -13.28 -12.53 5.17
N ILE A 69 -12.65 -11.38 5.46
CA ILE A 69 -11.19 -11.23 5.37
C ILE A 69 -10.50 -12.16 6.35
N ASP A 70 -10.98 -12.22 7.60
CA ASP A 70 -10.43 -13.07 8.65
C ASP A 70 -10.54 -14.55 8.27
N GLN A 71 -11.71 -14.99 7.79
CA GLN A 71 -11.90 -16.36 7.28
C GLN A 71 -10.94 -16.69 6.14
N LEU A 72 -10.75 -15.78 5.17
CA LEU A 72 -9.81 -15.99 4.07
C LEU A 72 -8.36 -16.01 4.56
N ARG A 73 -8.03 -15.28 5.63
CA ARG A 73 -6.71 -15.31 6.26
C ARG A 73 -6.45 -16.63 6.97
N ASP A 74 -7.45 -17.21 7.62
CA ASP A 74 -7.34 -18.51 8.28
C ASP A 74 -7.08 -19.67 7.29
N LEU A 75 -7.38 -19.48 6.00
CA LEU A 75 -7.04 -20.43 4.93
C LEU A 75 -5.57 -20.38 4.50
N ILE A 76 -4.79 -19.40 4.99
CA ILE A 76 -3.38 -19.22 4.64
C ILE A 76 -2.54 -19.70 5.82
N ASP A 77 -1.83 -20.81 5.64
CA ASP A 77 -0.99 -21.42 6.70
C ASP A 77 0.08 -20.47 7.25
N THR A 78 0.58 -19.56 6.42
CA THR A 78 1.64 -18.62 6.80
C THR A 78 1.03 -17.36 7.40
N PRO A 79 1.26 -17.06 8.70
CA PRO A 79 0.78 -15.83 9.30
C PRO A 79 1.46 -14.63 8.64
N ARG A 80 0.78 -13.48 8.62
CA ARG A 80 1.29 -12.25 8.00
C ARG A 80 2.68 -11.86 8.53
N SER A 81 2.92 -12.00 9.83
CA SER A 81 4.20 -11.70 10.47
C SER A 81 5.34 -12.54 9.88
N GLU A 82 5.09 -13.83 9.62
CA GLU A 82 6.06 -14.74 9.00
C GLU A 82 6.25 -14.44 7.52
N ALA A 83 5.15 -14.22 6.78
CA ALA A 83 5.20 -13.91 5.35
C ALA A 83 6.00 -12.63 5.05
N LEU A 84 5.99 -11.68 5.99
CA LEU A 84 6.73 -10.41 5.91
C LEU A 84 8.07 -10.44 6.68
N ARG A 85 8.50 -11.61 7.17
CA ARG A 85 9.79 -11.79 7.85
C ARG A 85 10.91 -12.03 6.84
N TRP A 86 11.58 -10.95 6.44
CA TRP A 86 12.66 -11.00 5.45
C TRP A 86 13.98 -11.60 5.97
N VAL A 87 14.21 -11.49 7.27
CA VAL A 87 15.40 -11.99 7.99
C VAL A 87 15.01 -12.48 9.39
N PRO A 88 15.81 -13.34 10.05
CA PRO A 88 15.58 -13.75 11.43
C PRO A 88 15.58 -12.54 12.39
N ASP A 89 14.79 -12.62 13.46
CA ASP A 89 14.61 -11.52 14.42
C ASP A 89 15.93 -11.11 15.09
N VAL A 90 16.82 -12.08 15.35
CA VAL A 90 18.17 -11.82 15.89
C VAL A 90 18.98 -10.93 14.94
N PHE A 91 18.86 -11.13 13.62
CA PHE A 91 19.56 -10.29 12.65
C PHE A 91 18.94 -8.90 12.57
N ASP A 92 17.61 -8.79 12.57
CA ASP A 92 16.93 -7.49 12.54
C ASP A 92 17.23 -6.67 13.80
N ALA A 93 17.34 -7.31 14.97
CA ALA A 93 17.76 -6.65 16.20
C ALA A 93 19.17 -6.05 16.09
N VAL A 94 20.16 -6.86 15.67
CA VAL A 94 21.55 -6.41 15.50
C VAL A 94 21.69 -5.33 14.43
N ALA A 95 20.92 -5.40 13.34
CA ALA A 95 21.01 -4.43 12.26
C ALA A 95 20.34 -3.07 12.58
N ARG A 96 19.58 -2.97 13.68
CA ARG A 96 18.94 -1.72 14.14
C ARG A 96 19.77 -0.96 15.17
N GLU A 97 20.75 -1.61 15.80
CA GLU A 97 21.74 -0.98 16.68
C GLU A 97 22.74 -0.13 15.87
#